data_AF-A0A5S4W198-F1
#
_entry.id   AF-A0A5S4W198-F1
#
_cell.length_a   1.000
_cell.length_b   1.000
_cell.length_c   1.000
_cell.angle_alpha   90.00
_cell.angle_beta   90.00
_cell.angle_gamma   90.00
#
_symmetry.space_group_name_H-M   'P 1'
#
loop_
_entity.id
_entity.type
_entity.pdbx_description
1 polymer ?
#
loop_
_entity_poly.entity_id
_entity_poly.type
_entity_poly.pdbx_seq_one_letter_code
_entity_poly.pdbx_strand_id
1 'polypeptide(L)'
;MNRLGFLVLSILKANGATNKLCSMSVREITDTEEDCGYKENTIFKKIKEFEQSGYICRGLKEGRADTFFITPEGCEFLERAKNESK
;
A
#
# COMPACT_ATOMS: atom_id res chain seq x y z
N MET A 1 -12.29 -1.82 8.14
CA MET A 1 -11.24 -1.76 7.09
C MET A 1 -11.92 -1.87 5.72
N ASN A 2 -11.57 -1.03 4.73
CA ASN A 2 -12.16 -1.10 3.38
C ASN A 2 -11.39 -2.10 2.51
N ARG A 3 -12.08 -2.79 1.58
CA ARG A 3 -11.48 -3.76 0.64
C ARG A 3 -10.25 -3.20 -0.08
N LEU A 4 -10.34 -1.96 -0.58
CA LEU A 4 -9.22 -1.26 -1.21
C LEU A 4 -8.01 -1.09 -0.28
N GLY A 5 -8.25 -0.73 0.98
CA GLY A 5 -7.16 -0.52 1.93
C GLY A 5 -6.44 -1.83 2.27
N PHE A 6 -7.19 -2.91 2.40
CA PHE A 6 -6.64 -4.24 2.56
C PHE A 6 -5.84 -4.69 1.34
N LEU A 7 -6.33 -4.41 0.14
CA LEU A 7 -5.64 -4.73 -1.10
C LEU A 7 -4.31 -3.97 -1.22
N VAL A 8 -4.30 -2.65 -1.01
CA VAL A 8 -3.08 -1.83 -1.08
C VAL A 8 -2.01 -2.32 -0.10
N LEU A 9 -2.38 -2.56 1.16
CA LEU A 9 -1.44 -3.09 2.16
C LEU A 9 -0.98 -4.51 1.81
N SER A 10 -1.87 -5.35 1.27
CA SER A 10 -1.53 -6.71 0.82
C SER A 10 -0.55 -6.70 -0.35
N ILE A 11 -0.75 -5.83 -1.34
CA ILE A 11 0.15 -5.67 -2.50
C ILE A 11 1.53 -5.21 -2.03
N LEU A 12 1.58 -4.16 -1.19
CA LEU A 12 2.84 -3.65 -0.63
C LEU A 12 3.58 -4.75 0.16
N LYS A 13 2.88 -5.49 1.02
CA LYS A 13 3.49 -6.59 1.78
C LYS A 13 3.93 -7.75 0.89
N ALA A 14 3.12 -8.14 -0.10
CA ALA A 14 3.41 -9.23 -1.02
C ALA A 14 4.63 -8.94 -1.91
N ASN A 15 4.80 -7.69 -2.33
CA ASN A 15 5.98 -7.22 -3.08
C ASN A 15 7.19 -6.91 -2.18
N GLY A 16 7.08 -7.13 -0.87
CA GLY A 16 8.17 -6.86 0.08
C GLY A 16 8.48 -5.38 0.28
N ALA A 17 7.53 -4.49 -0.06
CA ALA A 17 7.71 -3.05 -0.03
C ALA A 17 7.67 -2.49 1.41
N THR A 18 8.64 -2.88 2.24
CA THR A 18 8.68 -2.67 3.70
C THR A 18 9.72 -1.65 4.14
N ASN A 19 10.48 -1.09 3.20
CA ASN A 19 11.54 -0.15 3.50
C ASN A 19 11.64 0.92 2.39
N LYS A 20 12.46 1.95 2.59
CA LYS A 20 12.59 3.06 1.63
C LYS A 20 13.17 2.66 0.26
N LEU A 21 13.93 1.55 0.20
CA LEU A 21 14.56 1.03 -1.01
C LEU A 21 13.59 0.13 -1.80
N CYS A 22 12.77 -0.62 -1.08
CA CYS A 22 11.70 -1.46 -1.56
C CYS A 22 10.41 -0.67 -1.40
N SER A 23 10.19 0.31 -2.27
CA SER A 23 9.00 1.16 -2.29
C SER A 23 8.35 1.07 -3.65
N MET A 24 7.02 1.10 -3.70
CA MET A 24 6.27 0.99 -4.94
C MET A 24 5.53 2.28 -5.25
N SER A 25 5.49 2.65 -6.52
CA SER A 25 4.64 3.74 -7.01
C SER A 25 3.16 3.33 -7.05
N VAL A 26 2.26 4.30 -7.03
CA VAL A 26 0.82 4.04 -7.16
C VAL A 26 0.48 3.30 -8.45
N ARG A 27 1.24 3.58 -9.52
CA ARG A 27 1.06 2.93 -10.81
C ARG A 27 1.39 1.44 -10.73
N GLU A 28 2.52 1.07 -10.12
CA GLU A 28 2.87 -0.33 -9.90
C GLU A 28 1.85 -1.04 -8.99
N ILE A 29 1.38 -0.37 -7.94
CA ILE A 29 0.34 -0.93 -7.05
C ILE A 29 -0.97 -1.18 -7.82
N THR A 30 -1.32 -0.29 -8.76
CA THR A 30 -2.52 -0.44 -9.59
C THR A 30 -2.35 -1.52 -10.65
N ASP A 31 -1.14 -1.66 -11.21
CA ASP A 31 -0.78 -2.63 -12.25
C ASP A 31 -0.64 -4.06 -11.70
N THR A 32 -0.23 -4.20 -10.43
CA THR A 32 -0.02 -5.50 -9.78
C THR A 32 -1.29 -6.36 -9.71
N GLU A 33 -2.45 -5.73 -9.57
CA GLU A 33 -3.74 -6.43 -9.54
C GLU A 33 -4.59 -5.93 -10.70
N GLU A 34 -4.52 -6.62 -11.84
CA GLU A 34 -5.32 -6.35 -13.05
C GLU A 34 -6.84 -6.32 -12.74
N ASP A 35 -7.27 -7.03 -11.69
CA ASP A 35 -8.66 -7.11 -11.21
C ASP A 35 -9.05 -6.04 -10.17
N CYS A 36 -8.11 -5.18 -9.78
CA CYS A 36 -8.35 -4.17 -8.76
C CYS A 36 -9.52 -3.25 -9.15
N GLY A 37 -9.71 -2.95 -10.44
CA GLY A 37 -10.84 -2.15 -10.96
C GLY A 37 -10.90 -0.71 -10.42
N TYR A 38 -9.97 -0.33 -9.53
CA TYR A 38 -9.87 0.98 -8.93
C TYR A 38 -8.92 1.85 -9.74
N LYS A 39 -9.36 3.07 -10.04
CA LYS A 39 -8.50 4.08 -10.67
C LYS A 39 -7.35 4.47 -9.74
N GLU A 40 -6.20 4.82 -10.32
CA GLU A 40 -5.01 5.29 -9.60
C GLU A 40 -5.34 6.41 -8.59
N ASN A 41 -6.26 7.32 -8.93
CA ASN A 41 -6.68 8.42 -8.04
C ASN A 41 -7.33 7.90 -6.74
N THR A 42 -8.11 6.82 -6.81
CA THR A 42 -8.75 6.21 -5.64
C THR A 42 -7.71 5.52 -4.75
N ILE A 43 -6.77 4.79 -5.36
CA ILE A 43 -5.65 4.16 -4.65
C ILE A 43 -4.76 5.23 -4.00
N PHE A 44 -4.43 6.31 -4.72
CA PHE A 44 -3.63 7.42 -4.20
C PHE A 44 -4.28 8.09 -3.00
N LYS A 45 -5.58 8.39 -3.05
CA LYS A 45 -6.33 8.90 -1.90
C LYS A 45 -6.23 7.94 -0.71
N LYS A 46 -6.35 6.63 -0.95
CA LYS A 46 -6.29 5.64 0.11
C LYS A 46 -4.91 5.52 0.74
N ILE A 47 -3.87 5.54 -0.08
CA ILE A 47 -2.47 5.59 0.35
C ILE A 47 -2.23 6.83 1.20
N LYS A 48 -2.76 7.99 0.81
CA LYS A 48 -2.64 9.24 1.58
C LYS A 48 -3.37 9.20 2.92
N GLU A 49 -4.51 8.51 3.03
CA GLU A 49 -5.16 8.27 4.32
C GLU A 49 -4.28 7.38 5.23
N PHE A 50 -3.67 6.35 4.67
CA PHE A 50 -2.77 5.47 5.42
C PHE A 50 -1.42 6.08 5.75
N GLU A 51 -0.93 7.00 4.91
CA GLU A 51 0.24 7.83 5.20
C GLU A 51 -0.02 8.69 6.44
N GLN A 52 -1.19 9.33 6.52
CA GLN A 52 -1.60 10.11 7.69
C GLN A 52 -1.81 9.25 8.94
N SER A 53 -2.22 8.00 8.76
CA SER A 53 -2.44 7.05 9.86
C SER A 53 -1.15 6.36 10.33
N GLY A 54 -0.01 6.57 9.65
CA GLY A 54 1.27 5.94 9.97
C GLY A 54 1.46 4.51 9.44
N TYR A 55 0.49 3.95 8.71
CA TYR A 55 0.57 2.59 8.16
C TYR A 55 1.40 2.49 6.88
N ILE A 56 1.53 3.59 6.14
CA ILE A 56 2.33 3.70 4.92
C ILE A 56 3.27 4.89 5.07
N CYS A 57 4.47 4.80 4.50
CA CYS A 57 5.41 5.90 4.42
C CYS A 57 5.89 6.11 2.99
N ARG A 58 6.35 7.33 2.70
CA ARG A 58 6.95 7.67 1.40
C ARG A 58 8.39 7.17 1.31
N GLY A 59 8.68 6.44 0.23
CA GLY A 59 9.99 5.90 -0.08
C GLY A 59 10.86 6.87 -0.89
N LEU A 60 11.90 6.31 -1.52
CA LEU A 60 12.74 7.02 -2.47
C LEU A 60 11.97 7.29 -3.76
N LYS A 61 11.95 8.55 -4.20
CA LYS A 61 11.33 8.89 -5.48
C LYS A 61 11.98 8.11 -6.62
N GLU A 62 11.14 7.42 -7.39
CA GLU A 62 11.58 6.75 -8.60
C GLU A 62 11.41 7.73 -9.77
N GLY A 63 12.49 8.44 -10.09
CA GLY A 63 12.48 9.53 -11.06
C GLY A 63 11.57 10.68 -10.63
N ARG A 64 10.37 10.76 -11.22
CA ARG A 64 9.34 11.78 -10.89
C ARG A 64 8.19 11.23 -10.06
N ALA A 65 8.11 9.92 -9.85
CA ALA A 65 7.02 9.29 -9.13
C ALA A 65 7.28 9.27 -7.62
N ASP A 66 6.24 9.58 -6.84
CA ASP A 66 6.25 9.29 -5.40
C ASP A 66 6.04 7.79 -5.20
N THR A 67 6.91 7.17 -4.42
CA THR A 67 6.84 5.76 -4.04
C THR A 67 6.43 5.62 -2.58
N PHE A 68 5.88 4.46 -2.24
CA PHE A 68 5.29 4.18 -0.94
C PHE A 68 5.68 2.79 -0.46
N PHE A 69 5.87 2.66 0.85
CA PHE A 69 6.20 1.39 1.49
C PHE A 69 5.36 1.21 2.76
N ILE A 70 5.03 -0.03 3.09
CA ILE A 70 4.28 -0.38 4.30
C ILE A 70 5.19 -0.28 5.52
N THR A 71 4.70 0.35 6.59
CA THR A 71 5.42 0.43 7.87
C THR A 71 5.18 -0.84 8.69
N PRO A 72 5.97 -1.10 9.75
CA PRO A 72 5.70 -2.19 10.68
C PRO A 72 4.27 -2.14 11.23
N GLU A 73 3.79 -0.95 11.57
CA GLU A 73 2.43 -0.72 12.07
C GLU A 73 1.36 -1.10 11.02
N GLY A 74 1.59 -0.74 9.75
CA GLY A 74 0.70 -1.15 8.66
C GLY A 74 0.70 -2.66 8.43
N CYS A 75 1.86 -3.31 8.62
CA CYS A 75 2.00 -4.76 8.49
C CYS A 75 1.23 -5.48 9.62
N GLU A 76 1.38 -5.05 10.87
CA GLU A 76 0.61 -5.58 12.00
C GLU A 76 -0.89 -5.36 11.82
N PHE A 77 -1.29 -4.17 11.34
CA PHE A 77 -2.68 -3.87 11.04
C PHE A 77 -3.27 -4.81 9.98
N LEU A 78 -2.50 -5.09 8.93
CA LEU A 78 -2.89 -6.05 7.90
C LEU A 78 -3.00 -7.48 8.44
N GLU A 79 -2.09 -7.91 9.32
CA GLU A 79 -2.14 -9.25 9.92
C GLU A 79 -3.33 -9.43 10.85
N ARG A 80 -3.65 -8.42 11.66
CA ARG A 80 -4.86 -8.41 12.49
C ARG A 80 -6.12 -8.55 11.63
N ALA A 81 -6.20 -7.77 10.55
CA ALA A 81 -7.33 -7.84 9.62
C ALA A 81 -7.43 -9.19 8.90
N LYS A 82 -6.30 -9.83 8.56
CA LYS A 82 -6.29 -11.20 8.01
C LYS A 82 -6.78 -12.23 9.03
N ASN A 83 -6.40 -12.07 10.30
CA ASN A 83 -6.74 -13.03 11.35
C ASN A 83 -8.21 -12.93 11.80
N GLU A 84 -8.85 -11.75 11.73
CA GLU A 84 -10.28 -11.59 12.00
C GLU A 84 -11.20 -12.23 10.96
N SER A 85 -10.69 -12.56 9.78
CA SER A 85 -11.46 -13.23 8.71
C SER A 85 -11.36 -14.76 8.76
N LYS A 86 -10.77 -15.33 9.80
CA LYS A 86 -10.52 -16.77 9.97
C LYS A 86 -11.27 -17.33 11.17
#